data_AF-A0AAV5KMH8-F1
#
_entry.id   AF-A0AAV5KMH8-F1
#
_cell.length_a   1.000
_cell.length_b   1.000
_cell.length_c   1.000
_cell.angle_alpha   90.00
_cell.angle_beta   90.00
_cell.angle_gamma   90.00
#
_symmetry.space_group_name_H-M   'P 1'
#
loop_
_entity.id
_entity.type
_entity.pdbx_description
1 polymer ?
#
loop_
_entity_poly.entity_id
_entity_poly.type
_entity_poly.pdbx_seq_one_letter_code
_entity_poly.pdbx_strand_id
1 'polypeptide(L)'
;MHLVAGLLLSSTSAAASSSGATQASSFRKVVTMEDVGVLKNRMFLYKEDVDTHIVPHLKKEEKRILRRGKKSLDIWVIDKYGTCYAMGLIFMNPHYHLLGAAPLVLGKNFQGNQVIEISLYISY
;
A
#
# COMPACT_ATOMS: atom_id res chain seq x y z
N MET A 1 -9.78 5.82 -17.22
CA MET A 1 -9.21 6.59 -16.09
C MET A 1 -8.97 5.64 -14.93
N HIS A 2 -7.79 5.03 -14.90
CA HIS A 2 -7.37 4.11 -13.84
C HIS A 2 -7.09 4.93 -12.59
N LEU A 3 -7.63 4.50 -11.46
CA LEU A 3 -7.25 5.05 -10.16
C LEU A 3 -5.78 4.65 -9.94
N VAL A 4 -4.85 5.59 -10.12
CA VAL A 4 -3.48 5.43 -9.63
C VAL A 4 -3.56 5.71 -8.14
N ALA A 5 -4.04 4.73 -7.37
CA ALA A 5 -3.82 4.73 -5.93
C ALA A 5 -2.33 4.52 -5.73
N GLY A 6 -1.58 5.63 -5.82
CA GLY A 6 -0.17 5.73 -5.50
C GLY A 6 -0.03 5.58 -4.00
N LEU A 7 0.36 4.41 -3.52
CA LEU A 7 0.83 4.26 -2.15
C LEU A 7 2.28 4.71 -2.12
N LEU A 8 2.58 5.90 -1.59
CA LEU A 8 3.96 6.29 -1.33
C LEU A 8 4.43 5.65 -0.03
N LEU A 9 5.47 4.84 -0.12
CA LEU A 9 6.15 4.27 1.05
C LEU A 9 7.42 5.07 1.34
N SER A 10 7.43 5.79 2.46
CA SER A 10 8.59 6.56 2.91
C SER A 10 8.92 6.24 4.36
N SER A 11 10.22 6.16 4.68
CA SER A 11 10.72 6.02 6.05
C SER A 11 10.80 7.36 6.79
N THR A 12 10.46 8.44 6.11
CA THR A 12 10.62 9.84 6.52
C THR A 12 9.66 10.66 5.69
N SER A 13 8.84 11.50 6.33
CA SER A 13 7.84 12.38 5.72
C SER A 13 8.48 13.38 4.75
N ALA A 14 8.84 12.93 3.57
CA ALA A 14 9.33 13.77 2.49
C ALA A 14 8.28 13.70 1.39
N ALA A 15 7.54 14.80 1.29
CA ALA A 15 6.50 15.02 0.31
C ALA A 15 7.04 14.73 -1.10
N ALA A 16 6.44 13.75 -1.78
CA ALA A 16 6.62 13.59 -3.22
C ALA A 16 5.89 14.74 -3.92
N SER A 17 6.62 15.81 -4.20
CA SER A 17 6.17 16.94 -5.02
C SER A 17 6.65 16.75 -6.45
N SER A 18 5.93 15.99 -7.30
CA SER A 18 6.23 16.00 -8.75
C SER A 18 5.14 15.47 -9.71
N SER A 19 3.87 15.42 -9.33
CA SER A 19 2.76 15.33 -10.29
C SER A 19 1.50 15.87 -9.59
N GLY A 20 0.47 16.31 -10.30
CA GLY A 20 -0.75 16.91 -9.73
C GLY A 20 -1.60 16.02 -8.80
N ALA A 21 -1.01 15.00 -8.17
CA ALA A 21 -1.62 14.16 -7.17
C ALA A 21 -1.45 14.78 -5.77
N THR A 22 -2.57 14.94 -5.07
CA THR A 22 -2.60 15.44 -3.69
C THR A 22 -2.57 14.27 -2.72
N GLN A 23 -1.77 14.38 -1.66
CA GLN A 23 -1.80 13.41 -0.56
C GLN A 23 -3.18 13.47 0.12
N ALA A 24 -3.90 12.36 0.10
CA ALA A 24 -5.25 12.28 0.65
C ALA A 24 -5.27 11.76 2.09
N SER A 25 -4.36 10.85 2.44
CA SER A 25 -4.28 10.24 3.76
C SER A 25 -2.91 9.60 4.00
N SER A 26 -2.48 9.44 5.25
CA SER A 26 -1.31 8.63 5.60
C SER A 26 -1.48 7.91 6.93
N PHE A 27 -0.77 6.79 7.09
CA PHE A 27 -0.70 6.02 8.32
C PHE A 27 0.66 5.34 8.48
N ARG A 28 0.99 4.94 9.71
CA ARG A 28 2.25 4.26 10.02
C ARG A 28 2.00 2.78 10.25
N LYS A 29 2.90 1.95 9.74
CA LYS A 29 2.89 0.52 9.94
C LYS A 29 4.24 0.04 10.46
N VAL A 30 4.24 -0.91 11.40
CA VAL A 30 5.42 -1.69 11.78
C VAL A 30 5.63 -2.83 10.78
N VAL A 31 6.80 -2.92 10.18
CA VAL A 31 7.25 -4.03 9.34
C VAL A 31 7.50 -5.24 10.24
N THR A 32 6.82 -6.35 9.98
CA THR A 32 6.96 -7.60 10.72
C THR A 32 7.92 -8.56 10.01
N MET A 33 8.37 -9.61 10.70
CA MET A 33 9.18 -10.66 10.07
C MET A 33 8.44 -11.39 8.94
N GLU A 34 7.11 -11.44 8.97
CA GLU A 34 6.34 -12.00 7.85
C GLU A 34 6.43 -11.12 6.60
N ASP A 35 6.50 -9.79 6.76
CA ASP A 35 6.63 -8.85 5.64
C ASP A 35 8.02 -8.92 5.00
N VAL A 36 9.06 -9.17 5.80
CA VAL A 36 10.44 -9.36 5.33
C VAL A 36 10.63 -10.75 4.69
N GLY A 37 9.75 -11.70 5.02
CA GLY A 37 9.77 -13.05 4.49
C GLY A 37 9.48 -13.11 2.99
N VAL A 38 10.55 -13.13 2.18
CA VAL A 38 10.51 -13.16 0.70
C VAL A 38 9.66 -14.33 0.15
N LEU A 39 9.56 -15.43 0.89
CA LEU A 39 8.83 -16.64 0.51
C LEU A 39 7.34 -16.42 0.23
N LYS A 40 6.70 -15.44 0.89
CA LYS A 40 5.25 -15.23 0.79
C LYS A 40 4.85 -14.15 -0.21
N ASN A 41 5.82 -13.38 -0.74
CA ASN A 41 5.62 -12.26 -1.67
C ASN A 41 4.41 -11.36 -1.34
N ARG A 42 4.25 -11.04 -0.04
CA ARG A 42 3.13 -10.23 0.44
C ARG A 42 3.52 -9.42 1.66
N MET A 43 2.86 -8.28 1.83
CA MET A 43 2.97 -7.44 3.02
C MET A 43 1.59 -7.35 3.69
N PHE A 44 1.54 -7.61 4.98
CA PHE A 44 0.36 -7.48 5.82
C PHE A 44 0.01 -6.00 6.04
N LEU A 45 -1.27 -5.66 6.14
CA LEU A 45 -1.76 -4.35 6.56
C LEU A 45 -2.88 -4.53 7.59
N TYR A 46 -2.87 -3.70 8.64
CA TYR A 46 -3.93 -3.72 9.63
C TYR A 46 -5.26 -3.28 9.01
N LYS A 47 -6.34 -3.94 9.42
CA LYS A 47 -7.68 -3.67 8.90
C LYS A 47 -8.12 -2.25 9.16
N GLU A 48 -7.87 -1.76 10.38
CA GLU A 48 -8.21 -0.41 10.81
C GLU A 48 -7.54 0.65 9.95
N ASP A 49 -6.24 0.48 9.67
CA ASP A 49 -5.48 1.40 8.81
C ASP A 49 -6.07 1.48 7.40
N VAL A 50 -6.33 0.32 6.78
CA VAL A 50 -6.84 0.27 5.40
C VAL A 50 -8.27 0.79 5.32
N ASP A 51 -9.13 0.40 6.26
CA ASP A 51 -10.53 0.83 6.29
C ASP A 51 -10.68 2.33 6.56
N THR A 52 -9.73 2.93 7.29
CA THR A 52 -9.75 4.36 7.64
C THR A 52 -9.08 5.22 6.56
N HIS A 53 -7.94 4.79 6.04
CA HIS A 53 -7.08 5.64 5.22
C HIS A 53 -7.14 5.32 3.71
N ILE A 54 -7.60 4.13 3.31
CA ILE A 54 -7.62 3.70 1.90
C ILE A 54 -9.05 3.53 1.42
N VAL A 55 -9.84 2.69 2.09
CA VAL A 55 -11.19 2.31 1.66
C VAL A 55 -12.10 3.52 1.39
N PRO A 56 -12.13 4.61 2.17
CA PRO A 56 -13.05 5.72 1.93
C PRO A 56 -12.88 6.34 0.53
N HIS A 57 -11.64 6.37 0.04
CA HIS A 57 -11.23 6.96 -1.22
C HIS A 57 -11.43 6.05 -2.44
N LEU A 58 -11.77 4.78 -2.24
CA LEU A 58 -12.04 3.84 -3.31
C LEU A 58 -13.43 4.06 -3.93
N LYS A 59 -13.55 3.78 -5.23
CA LYS A 59 -14.83 3.73 -5.95
C LYS A 59 -15.68 2.57 -5.44
N LYS A 60 -17.00 2.67 -5.67
CA LYS A 60 -17.97 1.65 -5.22
C LYS A 60 -17.63 0.23 -5.71
N GLU A 61 -17.15 0.08 -6.94
CA GLU A 61 -16.76 -1.23 -7.48
C GLU A 61 -15.49 -1.78 -6.84
N GLU A 62 -14.49 -0.92 -6.60
CA GLU A 62 -13.23 -1.29 -5.92
C GLU A 62 -13.49 -1.73 -4.47
N LYS A 63 -14.35 -0.98 -3.76
CA LYS A 63 -14.87 -1.39 -2.44
C LYS A 63 -15.53 -2.77 -2.50
N ARG A 64 -16.30 -3.06 -3.57
CA ARG A 64 -16.96 -4.36 -3.75
C ARG A 64 -15.96 -5.48 -4.02
N ILE A 65 -14.90 -5.22 -4.78
CA ILE A 65 -13.81 -6.17 -5.03
C ILE A 65 -13.17 -6.58 -3.71
N LEU A 66 -12.76 -5.60 -2.90
CA LEU A 66 -12.13 -5.85 -1.61
C LEU A 66 -13.07 -6.57 -0.64
N ARG A 67 -14.33 -6.11 -0.50
CA ARG A 67 -15.32 -6.77 0.39
C ARG A 67 -15.58 -8.23 0.06
N ARG A 68 -15.48 -8.61 -1.23
CA ARG A 68 -15.65 -10.02 -1.64
C ARG A 68 -14.47 -10.89 -1.25
N GLY A 69 -13.26 -10.33 -1.10
CA GLY A 69 -12.04 -11.05 -0.76
C GLY A 69 -11.59 -12.09 -1.79
N LYS A 70 -12.22 -12.16 -2.97
CA LYS A 70 -11.92 -13.17 -4.02
C LYS A 70 -10.90 -12.71 -5.06
N LYS A 71 -10.67 -11.40 -5.15
CA LYS A 71 -9.76 -10.78 -6.13
C LYS A 71 -8.99 -9.66 -5.44
N SER A 72 -7.75 -9.46 -5.85
CA SER A 72 -6.99 -8.26 -5.52
C SER A 72 -7.49 -7.07 -6.33
N LEU A 73 -7.38 -5.89 -5.73
CA LEU A 73 -7.46 -4.60 -6.40
C LEU A 73 -6.04 -4.21 -6.83
N ASP A 74 -5.84 -3.97 -8.12
CA ASP A 74 -4.54 -3.52 -8.63
C ASP A 74 -4.26 -2.10 -8.17
N ILE A 75 -3.08 -1.89 -7.61
CA ILE A 75 -2.60 -0.60 -7.07
C ILE A 75 -1.15 -0.38 -7.42
N TRP A 76 -0.74 0.89 -7.45
CA TRP A 76 0.64 1.28 -7.71
C TRP A 76 1.27 1.78 -6.43
N VAL A 77 2.37 1.19 -6.03
CA VAL A 77 3.16 1.66 -4.90
C VAL A 77 4.35 2.41 -5.45
N ILE A 78 4.61 3.61 -4.95
CA ILE A 78 5.75 4.43 -5.36
C ILE A 78 6.66 4.57 -4.13
N ASP A 79 7.96 4.48 -4.31
CA ASP A 79 8.88 4.82 -3.21
C ASP A 79 9.27 6.31 -3.21
N LYS A 80 9.99 6.73 -2.18
CA LYS A 80 10.52 8.11 -2.08
C LYS A 80 11.48 8.53 -3.21
N TYR A 81 11.96 7.60 -4.03
CA TYR A 81 12.84 7.83 -5.17
C TYR A 81 12.09 7.79 -6.52
N GLY A 82 10.77 7.62 -6.51
CA GLY A 82 9.94 7.54 -7.70
C GLY A 82 9.88 6.16 -8.36
N THR A 83 10.42 5.12 -7.72
CA THR A 83 10.32 3.74 -8.23
C THR A 83 8.89 3.23 -8.03
N CYS A 84 8.26 2.81 -9.11
CA CYS A 84 6.91 2.26 -9.11
C CYS A 84 6.93 0.73 -8.99
N TYR A 85 6.03 0.19 -8.18
CA TYR A 85 5.80 -1.23 -7.94
C TYR A 85 4.33 -1.53 -8.19
N ALA A 86 4.03 -2.40 -9.14
CA ALA A 86 2.68 -2.91 -9.34
C ALA A 86 2.36 -3.93 -8.24
N MET A 87 1.28 -3.72 -7.49
CA MET A 87 0.86 -4.59 -6.40
C MET A 87 -0.64 -4.83 -6.42
N GLY A 88 -1.09 -5.86 -5.68
CA GLY A 88 -2.50 -6.16 -5.50
C GLY A 88 -2.93 -6.03 -4.05
N LEU A 89 -3.91 -5.19 -3.73
CA LEU A 89 -4.52 -5.12 -2.40
C LEU A 89 -5.66 -6.13 -2.31
N ILE A 90 -5.61 -7.07 -1.38
CA ILE A 90 -6.67 -8.07 -1.15
C ILE A 90 -7.09 -8.10 0.31
N PHE A 91 -8.39 -8.27 0.56
CA PHE A 91 -8.90 -8.55 1.90
C PHE A 91 -8.93 -10.05 2.14
N MET A 92 -8.19 -10.52 3.14
CA MET A 92 -8.17 -11.89 3.62
C MET A 92 -8.51 -11.85 5.11
N ASN A 93 -9.81 -11.92 5.43
CA ASN A 93 -10.34 -11.71 6.79
C ASN A 93 -9.48 -12.43 7.86
N PRO A 94 -8.96 -11.70 8.88
CA PRO A 94 -9.35 -10.36 9.29
C PRO A 94 -8.47 -9.21 8.79
N HIS A 95 -7.58 -9.42 7.81
CA HIS A 95 -6.55 -8.44 7.43
C HIS A 95 -6.51 -8.15 5.94
N TYR A 96 -5.81 -7.07 5.58
CA TYR A 96 -5.49 -6.78 4.19
C TYR A 96 -4.06 -7.19 3.88
N HIS A 97 -3.82 -7.55 2.62
CA HIS A 97 -2.49 -7.90 2.14
C HIS A 97 -2.18 -7.17 0.84
N LEU A 98 -0.96 -6.64 0.75
CA LEU A 98 -0.34 -6.21 -0.49
C LEU A 98 0.39 -7.40 -1.11
N LEU A 99 -0.14 -7.93 -2.19
CA LEU A 99 0.49 -8.98 -3.00
C LEU A 99 1.53 -8.36 -3.93
N GLY A 100 2.63 -9.08 -4.19
CA GLY A 100 3.72 -8.58 -5.03
C GLY A 100 4.70 -7.68 -4.31
N ALA A 101 4.76 -7.75 -2.97
CA ALA A 101 5.57 -6.85 -2.16
C ALA A 101 7.07 -7.21 -2.11
N ALA A 102 7.48 -8.42 -2.53
CA ALA A 102 8.88 -8.86 -2.40
C ALA A 102 9.90 -7.94 -3.08
N PRO A 103 9.70 -7.43 -4.32
CA PRO A 103 10.63 -6.51 -4.95
C PRO A 103 10.82 -5.20 -4.17
N LEU A 104 9.76 -4.69 -3.56
CA LEU A 104 9.83 -3.50 -2.70
C LEU A 104 10.62 -3.81 -1.42
N VAL A 105 10.26 -4.90 -0.74
CA VAL A 105 10.90 -5.31 0.53
C VAL A 105 12.40 -5.54 0.34
N LEU A 106 12.79 -6.26 -0.72
CA LEU A 106 14.18 -6.50 -1.08
C LEU A 106 14.90 -5.22 -1.52
N GLY A 107 14.29 -4.45 -2.42
CA GLY A 107 14.89 -3.21 -2.93
C GLY A 107 15.05 -2.11 -1.89
N LYS A 108 14.30 -2.17 -0.79
CA LYS A 108 14.41 -1.24 0.35
C LYS A 108 15.11 -1.81 1.56
N ASN A 109 15.50 -3.08 1.51
CA ASN A 109 16.15 -3.78 2.62
C ASN A 109 15.41 -3.58 3.95
N PHE A 110 14.08 -3.69 3.91
CA PHE A 110 13.26 -3.50 5.10
C PHE A 110 13.64 -4.50 6.19
N GLN A 111 13.71 -4.00 7.43
CA GLN A 111 14.05 -4.81 8.59
C GLN A 111 12.80 -5.03 9.45
N GLY A 112 12.74 -6.17 10.15
CA GLY A 112 11.69 -6.40 11.14
C GLY A 112 11.73 -5.33 12.24
N ASN A 113 10.55 -4.96 12.74
CA ASN A 113 10.31 -3.90 13.71
C ASN A 113 10.60 -2.46 13.23
N GLN A 114 10.88 -2.27 11.94
CA GLN A 114 10.98 -0.93 11.36
C GLN A 114 9.59 -0.31 11.19
N VAL A 115 9.42 0.97 11.51
CA VAL A 115 8.19 1.71 11.17
C VAL A 115 8.33 2.35 9.80
N ILE A 116 7.33 2.15 8.95
CA ILE A 116 7.19 2.75 7.63
C ILE A 116 5.94 3.63 7.59
N GLU A 117 6.01 4.73 6.85
CA GLU A 117 4.85 5.57 6.55
C GLU A 117 4.30 5.18 5.19
N ILE A 118 2.98 4.96 5.15
CA ILE A 118 2.21 4.68 3.96
C ILE A 118 1.32 5.90 3.70
N SER A 119 1.48 6.52 2.54
CA SER A 119 0.69 7.68 2.12
C SER A 119 -0.11 7.37 0.87
N LEU A 120 -1.40 7.68 0.88
CA LEU A 120 -2.28 7.59 -0.27
C LEU A 120 -2.28 8.92 -1.02
N TYR A 121 -2.02 8.86 -2.33
CA TYR A 121 -2.15 9.99 -3.23
C TYR A 121 -3.32 9.78 -4.20
N ILE A 122 -4.08 10.85 -4.44
CA ILE A 122 -5.20 10.86 -5.38
C ILE A 122 -4.98 12.00 -6.37
N SER A 123 -5.10 11.67 -7.65
CA SER A 123 -5.18 12.66 -8.74
C SER A 123 -6.65 12.79 -9.16
N TYR A 124 -7.15 14.02 -9.20
CA TYR A 124 -8.46 14.36 -9.75
C TYR A 124 -8.39 14.59 -11.26
#